data_AF-A0ABD5R9Y6-F1
#
_entry.id   AF-A0ABD5R9Y6-F1
#
_cell.length_a   1.000
_cell.length_b   1.000
_cell.length_c   1.000
_cell.angle_alpha   90.00
_cell.angle_beta   90.00
_cell.angle_gamma   90.00
#
_symmetry.space_group_name_H-M   'P 1'
#
loop_
_entity.id
_entity.type
_entity.pdbx_description
1 polymer ?
#
loop_
_entity_poly.entity_id
_entity_poly.type
_entity_poly.pdbx_seq_one_letter_code
_entity_poly.pdbx_strand_id
1 'polypeptide(L)'
;MSDPDTLRRLSALSDETFGRFVAEVAETVASDAAVTVAPPSPAGGVDAVIESESDDRRLLFHVRRPVDPTPPRVADETDAPGRSGEETDESGGEETVPEFDEVELREILTVGESFDAVVVAVAGPVTAEARAFAEESGVRLLDGSDLSSLIRKRGVEIPRPESVAERLDRLVERQASEWPQAVSDLASEVLAEIEGLADFDHRVVHADETTDVDFLFARGADPDRQGGTDPVVRARLTETEFRVYVADADDQFECVTALSVIRDREPTLEAILAEVLPPVRSAVERRG
;
A
#
# COMPACT_ATOMS: atom_id res chain seq x y z
N MET A 1 -6.43 -22.29 3.98
CA MET A 1 -6.80 -21.03 3.29
C MET A 1 -6.65 -19.91 4.29
N SER A 2 -5.75 -18.97 4.00
CA SER A 2 -5.58 -17.75 4.78
C SER A 2 -6.91 -16.99 4.85
N ASP A 3 -7.18 -16.35 5.98
CA ASP A 3 -8.32 -15.46 6.12
C ASP A 3 -8.15 -14.26 5.16
N PRO A 4 -9.05 -14.05 4.17
CA PRO A 4 -8.92 -12.96 3.20
C PRO A 4 -8.78 -11.59 3.86
N ASP A 5 -9.41 -11.39 5.02
CA ASP A 5 -9.32 -10.15 5.79
C ASP A 5 -7.93 -9.94 6.39
N THR A 6 -7.24 -11.02 6.77
CA THR A 6 -5.85 -10.95 7.26
C THR A 6 -4.90 -10.47 6.16
N LEU A 7 -5.05 -11.01 4.94
CA LEU A 7 -4.20 -10.62 3.81
C LEU A 7 -4.43 -9.15 3.42
N ARG A 8 -5.69 -8.71 3.32
CA ARG A 8 -6.03 -7.31 3.05
C ARG A 8 -5.48 -6.35 4.10
N ARG A 9 -5.57 -6.73 5.37
CA ARG A 9 -5.05 -5.88 6.46
C ARG A 9 -3.53 -5.75 6.39
N LEU A 10 -2.81 -6.82 6.07
CA LEU A 10 -1.35 -6.79 5.93
C LEU A 10 -0.87 -6.00 4.71
N SER A 11 -1.57 -6.09 3.57
CA SER A 11 -1.25 -5.26 2.40
C SER A 11 -1.49 -3.77 2.68
N ALA A 12 -2.50 -3.43 3.49
CA ALA A 12 -2.86 -2.03 3.80
C ALA A 12 -1.99 -1.33 4.88
N LEU A 13 -1.13 -2.05 5.61
CA LEU A 13 -0.26 -1.43 6.64
C LEU A 13 0.67 -0.36 6.03
N SER A 14 1.21 0.56 6.83
CA SER A 14 2.39 1.33 6.38
C SER A 14 3.65 0.47 6.53
N ASP A 15 4.70 0.78 5.78
CA ASP A 15 5.98 0.06 5.85
C ASP A 15 6.55 -0.03 7.28
N GLU A 16 6.45 1.05 8.05
CA GLU A 16 6.84 1.08 9.46
C GLU A 16 5.97 0.15 10.32
N THR A 17 4.65 0.19 10.11
CA THR A 17 3.69 -0.64 10.87
C THR A 17 3.85 -2.11 10.52
N PHE A 18 4.11 -2.41 9.24
CA PHE A 18 4.43 -3.75 8.75
C PHE A 18 5.74 -4.23 9.38
N GLY A 19 6.79 -3.42 9.41
CA GLY A 19 8.05 -3.76 10.09
C GLY A 19 7.88 -4.09 11.58
N ARG A 20 7.05 -3.34 12.31
CA ARG A 20 6.70 -3.65 13.72
C ARG A 20 5.96 -4.99 13.85
N PHE A 21 5.01 -5.24 12.95
CA PHE A 21 4.32 -6.53 12.90
C PHE A 21 5.29 -7.68 12.61
N VAL A 22 6.23 -7.51 11.67
CA VAL A 22 7.27 -8.51 11.38
C VAL A 22 8.13 -8.78 12.61
N ALA A 23 8.51 -7.73 13.35
CA ALA A 23 9.24 -7.85 14.62
C ALA A 23 8.52 -8.77 15.60
N GLU A 24 7.23 -8.50 15.84
CA GLU A 24 6.42 -9.24 16.79
C GLU A 24 6.27 -10.71 16.37
N VAL A 25 6.03 -10.96 15.07
CA VAL A 25 5.99 -12.33 14.54
C VAL A 25 7.35 -13.03 14.70
N ALA A 26 8.46 -12.36 14.39
CA ALA A 26 9.81 -12.90 14.53
C ALA A 26 10.14 -13.27 15.99
N GLU A 27 9.77 -12.41 16.94
CA GLU A 27 9.90 -12.70 18.39
C GLU A 27 9.11 -13.94 18.80
N THR A 28 7.95 -14.19 18.18
CA THR A 28 7.17 -15.40 18.49
C THR A 28 7.80 -16.69 17.96
N VAL A 29 8.59 -16.58 16.88
CA VAL A 29 9.31 -17.70 16.26
C VAL A 29 10.55 -18.05 17.10
N ALA A 30 11.24 -17.05 17.63
CA ALA A 30 12.44 -17.22 18.42
C ALA A 30 12.21 -16.79 19.87
N SER A 31 11.58 -17.70 20.63
CA SER A 31 11.39 -17.52 22.07
C SER A 31 12.76 -17.32 22.73
N ASP A 32 12.95 -16.16 23.36
CA ASP A 32 14.17 -15.74 24.07
C ASP A 32 15.38 -15.34 23.19
N ALA A 33 15.15 -14.85 21.96
CA ALA A 33 16.21 -14.30 21.09
C ALA A 33 16.07 -12.78 20.90
N ALA A 34 17.19 -12.10 20.63
CA ALA A 34 17.19 -10.69 20.25
C ALA A 34 16.76 -10.56 18.78
N VAL A 35 15.75 -9.74 18.52
CA VAL A 35 15.23 -9.50 17.17
C VAL A 35 15.67 -8.12 16.70
N THR A 36 16.41 -8.07 15.60
CA THR A 36 16.76 -6.83 14.90
C THR A 36 15.99 -6.76 13.59
N VAL A 37 15.09 -5.78 13.49
CA VAL A 37 14.29 -5.55 12.28
C VAL A 37 15.07 -4.64 11.35
N ALA A 38 15.22 -5.06 10.10
CA ALA A 38 15.79 -4.22 9.06
C ALA A 38 14.70 -3.30 8.49
N PRO A 39 15.05 -2.12 7.97
CA PRO A 39 14.07 -1.26 7.31
C PRO A 39 13.45 -2.02 6.12
N PRO A 40 12.14 -1.84 5.88
CA PRO A 40 11.42 -2.53 4.81
C PRO A 40 12.06 -2.22 3.45
N SER A 41 12.43 -3.26 2.71
CA SER A 41 13.01 -3.15 1.38
C SER A 41 11.94 -3.43 0.32
N PRO A 42 11.79 -2.59 -0.72
CA PRO A 42 10.75 -2.77 -1.73
C PRO A 42 10.93 -4.00 -2.65
N ALA A 43 12.03 -4.76 -2.53
CA ALA A 43 12.21 -6.04 -3.22
C ALA A 43 13.17 -6.95 -2.45
N GLY A 44 12.70 -8.12 -1.99
CA GLY A 44 13.55 -9.25 -1.57
C GLY A 44 14.56 -9.01 -0.44
N GLY A 45 14.33 -7.99 0.41
CA GLY A 45 15.25 -7.66 1.50
C GLY A 45 15.10 -8.56 2.73
N VAL A 46 16.12 -8.53 3.59
CA VAL A 46 16.03 -9.06 4.96
C VAL A 46 15.01 -8.22 5.70
N ASP A 47 13.96 -8.83 6.26
CA ASP A 47 12.99 -8.08 7.08
C ASP A 47 13.37 -8.10 8.56
N ALA A 48 13.85 -9.24 9.06
CA ALA A 48 14.39 -9.34 10.41
C ALA A 48 15.56 -10.34 10.50
N VAL A 49 16.51 -10.00 11.36
CA VAL A 49 17.58 -10.89 11.82
C VAL A 49 17.30 -11.22 13.27
N ILE A 50 17.27 -12.50 13.57
CA ILE A 50 17.10 -13.01 14.93
C ILE A 50 18.44 -13.58 15.37
N GLU A 51 18.97 -13.05 16.47
CA GLU A 51 20.22 -13.52 17.08
C GLU A 51 19.90 -14.18 18.43
N SER A 52 20.17 -15.48 18.52
CA SER A 52 19.95 -16.24 19.74
C SER A 52 21.13 -16.03 20.69
N GLU A 53 20.85 -15.52 21.89
CA GLU A 53 21.86 -15.32 22.93
C GLU A 53 22.44 -16.65 23.45
N SER A 54 21.71 -17.75 23.26
CA SER A 54 22.04 -19.05 23.87
C SER A 54 23.00 -19.91 23.05
N ASP A 55 22.98 -19.77 21.72
CA ASP A 55 23.75 -20.63 20.80
C ASP A 55 24.45 -19.86 19.66
N ASP A 56 24.50 -18.52 19.74
CA ASP A 56 25.17 -17.63 18.76
C ASP A 56 24.68 -17.85 17.32
N ARG A 57 23.46 -18.38 17.17
CA ARG A 57 22.84 -18.63 15.87
C ARG A 57 22.14 -17.39 15.37
N ARG A 58 22.31 -17.15 14.07
CA ARG A 58 21.70 -16.04 13.33
C ARG A 58 20.66 -16.62 12.38
N LEU A 59 19.40 -16.24 12.57
CA LEU A 59 18.30 -16.65 11.72
C LEU A 59 17.87 -15.45 10.88
N LEU A 60 17.71 -15.69 9.58
CA LEU A 60 17.02 -14.75 8.70
C LEU A 60 15.52 -15.01 8.76
N PHE A 61 14.73 -13.96 9.01
CA PHE A 61 13.27 -14.01 8.96
C PHE A 61 12.79 -13.03 7.88
N HIS A 62 12.12 -13.57 6.86
CA HIS A 62 11.53 -12.79 5.77
C HIS A 62 10.01 -12.98 5.77
N VAL A 63 9.25 -11.90 5.56
CA VAL A 63 7.80 -11.91 5.42
C VAL A 63 7.43 -11.29 4.08
N ARG A 64 7.03 -12.13 3.13
CA ARG A 64 6.48 -11.64 1.87
C ARG A 64 5.13 -10.99 2.12
N ARG A 65 5.10 -9.68 1.86
CA ARG A 65 3.87 -8.89 1.87
C ARG A 65 2.96 -9.34 0.72
N PRO A 66 1.63 -9.41 0.93
CA PRO A 66 0.72 -9.62 -0.18
C PRO A 66 0.88 -8.44 -1.14
N VAL A 67 1.18 -8.74 -2.41
CA VAL A 67 1.11 -7.73 -3.46
C VAL A 67 -0.37 -7.44 -3.65
N ASP A 68 -0.77 -6.20 -3.37
CA ASP A 68 -2.07 -5.71 -3.81
C ASP A 68 -2.07 -5.87 -5.34
N PRO A 69 -2.97 -6.67 -5.94
CA PRO A 69 -2.96 -6.87 -7.37
C PRO A 69 -3.07 -5.49 -8.01
N THR A 70 -1.94 -5.01 -8.53
CA THR A 70 -1.91 -3.76 -9.26
C THR A 70 -2.61 -4.10 -10.56
N PRO A 71 -3.72 -3.42 -10.91
CA PRO A 71 -4.35 -3.67 -12.18
C PRO A 71 -3.32 -3.43 -13.28
N PRO A 72 -3.39 -4.16 -14.41
CA PRO A 72 -2.52 -3.90 -15.55
C PRO A 72 -2.58 -2.41 -15.85
N ARG A 73 -1.40 -1.78 -15.99
CA ARG A 73 -1.32 -0.40 -16.47
C ARG A 73 -2.15 -0.33 -17.75
N VAL A 74 -3.25 0.41 -17.73
CA VAL A 74 -3.92 0.81 -18.96
C VAL A 74 -2.82 1.49 -19.77
N ALA A 75 -2.48 0.89 -20.91
CA ALA A 75 -1.48 1.49 -21.79
C ALA A 75 -1.96 2.91 -22.10
N ASP A 76 -1.08 3.90 -21.95
CA ASP A 76 -1.30 5.24 -22.46
C ASP A 76 -1.62 5.12 -23.96
N GLU A 77 -2.91 5.08 -24.31
CA GLU A 77 -3.39 5.21 -25.68
C GLU A 77 -3.33 6.69 -26.08
N THR A 78 -2.15 7.28 -25.98
CA THR A 78 -1.82 8.51 -26.69
C THR A 78 -0.88 8.17 -27.84
N ASP A 79 -1.43 7.52 -28.87
CA ASP A 79 -1.04 7.76 -30.26
C ASP A 79 -2.10 7.22 -31.24
N ALA A 80 -3.07 8.10 -31.54
CA ALA A 80 -3.71 8.40 -32.84
C ALA A 80 -4.06 7.28 -33.88
N PRO A 81 -5.05 7.53 -34.75
CA PRO A 81 -6.05 6.55 -35.12
C PRO A 81 -5.69 5.75 -36.39
N GLY A 82 -6.20 4.51 -36.43
CA GLY A 82 -6.61 3.90 -37.68
C GLY A 82 -6.38 2.42 -37.76
N ARG A 83 -7.32 1.62 -37.24
CA ARG A 83 -7.84 0.45 -37.95
C ARG A 83 -9.07 -0.11 -37.27
N SER A 84 -10.13 -0.12 -38.06
CA SER A 84 -11.40 -0.75 -37.77
C SER A 84 -11.29 -2.27 -37.77
N GLY A 85 -11.84 -2.87 -36.71
CA GLY A 85 -12.61 -4.10 -36.79
C GLY A 85 -11.85 -5.41 -36.59
N GLU A 86 -11.76 -5.84 -35.34
CA GLU A 86 -11.99 -7.24 -34.97
C GLU A 86 -12.39 -7.29 -33.50
N GLU A 87 -13.67 -7.58 -33.24
CA GLU A 87 -14.23 -7.84 -31.92
C GLU A 87 -13.52 -9.06 -31.34
N THR A 88 -12.61 -8.82 -30.39
CA THR A 88 -12.03 -9.90 -29.58
C THR A 88 -12.86 -9.98 -28.31
N ASP A 89 -13.40 -11.17 -28.02
CA ASP A 89 -14.02 -11.52 -26.74
C ASP A 89 -13.01 -11.26 -25.60
N GLU A 90 -13.07 -10.08 -25.01
CA GLU A 90 -12.40 -9.77 -23.74
C GLU A 90 -13.16 -10.45 -22.61
N SER A 91 -12.93 -11.76 -22.48
CA SER A 91 -13.23 -12.46 -21.24
C SER A 91 -12.38 -11.84 -20.15
N GLY A 92 -13.02 -11.08 -19.25
CA GLY A 92 -12.39 -10.47 -18.10
C GLY A 92 -11.49 -11.48 -17.39
N GLY A 93 -10.17 -11.26 -17.49
CA GLY A 93 -9.20 -12.11 -16.85
C GLY A 93 -9.44 -12.07 -15.35
N GLU A 94 -9.72 -13.24 -14.76
CA GLU A 94 -9.70 -13.37 -13.30
C GLU A 94 -8.34 -12.86 -12.81
N GLU A 95 -8.38 -11.78 -12.03
CA GLU A 95 -7.20 -11.13 -11.45
C GLU A 95 -6.54 -12.13 -10.49
N THR A 96 -5.52 -12.84 -10.96
CA THR A 96 -4.82 -13.85 -10.17
C THR A 96 -3.80 -13.16 -9.26
N VAL A 97 -3.94 -13.37 -7.96
CA VAL A 97 -2.93 -12.95 -6.98
C VAL A 97 -1.61 -13.65 -7.34
N PRO A 98 -0.49 -12.93 -7.52
CA PRO A 98 0.77 -13.54 -7.90
C PRO A 98 1.21 -14.52 -6.81
N GLU A 99 1.54 -15.75 -7.23
CA GLU A 99 2.01 -16.80 -6.32
C GLU A 99 3.47 -16.57 -5.90
N PHE A 100 3.86 -17.12 -4.76
CA PHE A 100 5.26 -17.21 -4.34
C PHE A 100 5.92 -18.43 -4.94
N ASP A 101 6.91 -18.18 -5.79
CA ASP A 101 7.58 -19.17 -6.60
C ASP A 101 9.02 -19.46 -6.14
N GLU A 102 9.62 -20.42 -6.82
CA GLU A 102 10.99 -20.89 -6.55
C GLU A 102 12.05 -19.83 -6.87
N VAL A 103 11.78 -18.93 -7.83
CA VAL A 103 12.73 -17.90 -8.26
C VAL A 103 12.90 -16.87 -7.15
N GLU A 104 11.78 -16.37 -6.62
CA GLU A 104 11.79 -15.40 -5.51
C GLU A 104 12.41 -16.00 -4.24
N LEU A 105 12.13 -17.28 -3.95
CA LEU A 105 12.74 -17.98 -2.82
C LEU A 105 14.28 -18.11 -2.96
N ARG A 106 14.81 -18.31 -4.17
CA ARG A 106 16.26 -18.33 -4.42
C ARG A 106 16.93 -16.98 -4.19
N GLU A 107 16.25 -15.90 -4.55
CA GLU A 107 16.77 -14.55 -4.31
C GLU A 107 16.93 -14.28 -2.81
N ILE A 108 15.93 -14.66 -2.00
CA ILE A 108 16.02 -14.57 -0.53
C ILE A 108 17.16 -15.43 0.01
N LEU A 109 17.33 -16.65 -0.49
CA LEU A 109 18.41 -17.55 -0.05
C LEU A 109 19.82 -17.03 -0.38
N THR A 110 19.97 -16.28 -1.47
CA THR A 110 21.25 -15.65 -1.83
C THR A 110 21.70 -14.67 -0.75
N VAL A 111 20.75 -13.96 -0.13
CA VAL A 111 21.01 -13.10 1.03
C VAL A 111 21.19 -13.94 2.31
N GLY A 112 20.44 -15.05 2.39
CA GLY A 112 20.44 -16.03 3.48
C GLY A 112 21.74 -16.81 3.68
N GLU A 113 22.68 -16.84 2.73
CA GLU A 113 23.92 -17.63 2.80
C GLU A 113 24.80 -17.31 4.03
N SER A 114 24.64 -16.12 4.61
CA SER A 114 25.38 -15.68 5.80
C SER A 114 24.70 -16.01 7.14
N PHE A 115 23.60 -16.76 7.11
CA PHE A 115 22.76 -17.11 8.26
C PHE A 115 22.72 -18.63 8.48
N ASP A 116 22.51 -19.05 9.73
CA ASP A 116 22.47 -20.47 10.12
C ASP A 116 21.15 -21.15 9.72
N ALA A 117 20.08 -20.37 9.64
CA ALA A 117 18.80 -20.83 9.13
C ALA A 117 17.99 -19.67 8.54
N VAL A 118 17.06 -20.02 7.66
CA VAL A 118 16.17 -19.08 6.99
C VAL A 118 14.73 -19.49 7.22
N VAL A 119 13.91 -18.54 7.63
CA VAL A 119 12.46 -18.68 7.78
C VAL A 119 11.79 -17.69 6.84
N VAL A 120 10.88 -18.18 6.01
CA VAL A 120 10.13 -17.37 5.04
C VAL A 120 8.66 -17.50 5.34
N ALA A 121 8.00 -16.42 5.72
CA ALA A 121 6.56 -16.36 5.88
C ALA A 121 5.92 -15.70 4.66
N VAL A 122 4.90 -16.33 4.08
CA VAL A 122 4.24 -15.82 2.88
C VAL A 122 2.78 -15.55 3.18
N ALA A 123 2.38 -14.28 3.10
CA ALA A 123 0.99 -13.87 3.21
C ALA A 123 0.29 -13.99 1.83
N GLY A 124 0.23 -15.21 1.29
CA GLY A 124 -0.29 -15.47 -0.06
C GLY A 124 -0.20 -16.94 -0.49
N PRO A 125 -0.64 -17.27 -1.71
CA PRO A 125 -0.45 -18.60 -2.29
C PRO A 125 1.03 -18.88 -2.55
N VAL A 126 1.43 -20.14 -2.36
CA VAL A 126 2.80 -20.63 -2.59
C VAL A 126 2.76 -21.80 -3.57
N THR A 127 3.61 -21.75 -4.58
CA THR A 127 3.69 -22.81 -5.61
C THR A 127 4.20 -24.13 -5.02
N ALA A 128 3.94 -25.23 -5.71
CA ALA A 128 4.44 -26.54 -5.30
C ALA A 128 5.98 -26.61 -5.41
N GLU A 129 6.53 -25.97 -6.43
CA GLU A 129 7.95 -25.84 -6.71
C GLU A 129 8.67 -25.11 -5.57
N ALA A 130 8.14 -23.96 -5.12
CA ALA A 130 8.70 -23.22 -3.99
C ALA A 130 8.69 -24.05 -2.69
N ARG A 131 7.62 -24.82 -2.44
CA ARG A 131 7.53 -25.72 -1.28
C ARG A 131 8.58 -26.83 -1.32
N ALA A 132 8.71 -27.49 -2.48
CA ALA A 132 9.69 -28.56 -2.66
C ALA A 132 11.12 -28.04 -2.50
N PHE A 133 11.42 -26.87 -3.09
CA PHE A 133 12.73 -26.25 -2.97
C PHE A 133 13.05 -25.77 -1.55
N ALA A 134 12.06 -25.26 -0.81
CA ALA A 134 12.21 -24.91 0.59
C ALA A 134 12.59 -26.13 1.45
N GLU A 135 11.92 -27.27 1.23
CA GLU A 135 12.22 -28.52 1.93
C GLU A 135 13.63 -29.04 1.62
N GLU A 136 14.04 -29.03 0.34
CA GLU A 136 15.39 -29.44 -0.07
C GLU A 136 16.48 -28.54 0.50
N SER A 137 16.23 -27.23 0.56
CA SER A 137 17.20 -26.23 1.01
C SER A 137 17.21 -26.02 2.53
N GLY A 138 16.34 -26.71 3.28
CA GLY A 138 16.22 -26.55 4.73
C GLY A 138 15.61 -25.21 5.16
N VAL A 139 14.90 -24.53 4.27
CA VAL A 139 14.17 -23.29 4.58
C VAL A 139 12.87 -23.62 5.27
N ARG A 140 12.60 -22.96 6.40
CA ARG A 140 11.30 -23.06 7.05
C ARG A 140 10.31 -22.11 6.40
N LEU A 141 9.51 -22.65 5.49
CA LEU A 141 8.41 -21.92 4.87
C LEU A 141 7.17 -21.92 5.77
N LEU A 142 6.57 -20.76 6.01
CA LEU A 142 5.28 -20.58 6.69
C LEU A 142 4.31 -20.02 5.65
N ASP A 143 3.37 -20.82 5.17
CA ASP A 143 2.34 -20.29 4.27
C ASP A 143 1.31 -19.45 5.02
N GLY A 144 0.37 -18.82 4.31
CA GLY A 144 -0.57 -17.92 4.97
C GLY A 144 -1.48 -18.61 6.00
N SER A 145 -1.67 -19.94 5.91
CA SER A 145 -2.38 -20.73 6.93
C SER A 145 -1.53 -20.92 8.19
N ASP A 146 -0.23 -21.20 8.01
CA ASP A 146 0.73 -21.32 9.11
C ASP A 146 0.91 -19.98 9.83
N LEU A 147 1.07 -18.89 9.07
CA LEU A 147 1.19 -17.53 9.59
C LEU A 147 -0.05 -17.12 10.37
N SER A 148 -1.26 -17.34 9.82
CA SER A 148 -2.52 -17.06 10.52
C SER A 148 -2.64 -17.87 11.82
N SER A 149 -2.22 -19.13 11.80
CA SER A 149 -2.24 -20.00 12.98
C SER A 149 -1.23 -19.55 14.04
N LEU A 150 -0.04 -19.10 13.63
CA LEU A 150 1.00 -18.55 14.50
C LEU A 150 0.50 -17.29 15.20
N ILE A 151 -0.02 -16.33 14.43
CA ILE A 151 -0.59 -15.06 14.92
C ILE A 151 -1.65 -15.35 15.99
N ARG A 152 -2.63 -16.20 15.67
CA ARG A 152 -3.73 -16.54 16.59
C ARG A 152 -3.25 -17.27 17.84
N LYS A 153 -2.36 -18.24 17.69
CA LYS A 153 -1.87 -19.05 18.83
C LYS A 153 -1.05 -18.22 19.81
N ARG A 154 -0.33 -17.22 19.31
CA ARG A 154 0.55 -16.37 20.09
C ARG A 154 -0.10 -15.07 20.54
N GLY A 155 -1.31 -14.78 20.06
CA GLY A 155 -2.03 -13.56 20.41
C GLY A 155 -1.40 -12.31 19.79
N VAL A 156 -0.68 -12.46 18.67
CA VAL A 156 -0.15 -11.32 17.92
C VAL A 156 -1.33 -10.55 17.35
N GLU A 157 -1.43 -9.27 17.68
CA GLU A 157 -2.47 -8.42 17.12
C GLU A 157 -1.99 -7.88 15.77
N ILE A 158 -2.71 -8.19 14.69
CA ILE A 158 -2.47 -7.50 13.42
C ILE A 158 -2.85 -6.04 13.66
N PRO A 159 -1.95 -5.07 13.43
CA PRO A 159 -2.28 -3.66 13.58
C PRO A 159 -3.49 -3.30 12.73
N ARG A 160 -4.22 -2.26 13.13
CA ARG A 160 -5.18 -1.65 12.22
C ARG A 160 -4.37 -0.93 11.15
N PRO A 161 -4.78 -0.98 9.87
CA PRO A 161 -4.26 -0.06 8.88
C PRO A 161 -4.37 1.35 9.44
N GLU A 162 -3.32 2.10 9.23
CA GLU A 162 -3.28 3.51 9.59
C GLU A 162 -4.46 4.21 8.92
N SER A 163 -5.18 5.06 9.68
CA SER A 163 -6.21 5.89 9.06
C SER A 163 -5.57 6.84 8.05
N VAL A 164 -6.35 7.26 7.06
CA VAL A 164 -5.88 8.21 6.05
C VAL A 164 -5.46 9.51 6.72
N ALA A 165 -6.22 10.01 7.70
CA ALA A 165 -5.83 11.16 8.53
C ALA A 165 -4.44 11.00 9.16
N GLU A 166 -4.15 9.86 9.82
CA GLU A 166 -2.83 9.61 10.43
C GLU A 166 -1.71 9.50 9.38
N ARG A 167 -1.99 8.86 8.23
CA ARG A 167 -1.03 8.71 7.13
C ARG A 167 -0.75 10.05 6.47
N LEU A 168 -1.79 10.88 6.31
CA LEU A 168 -1.70 12.24 5.80
C LEU A 168 -0.96 13.14 6.78
N ASP A 169 -1.25 13.09 8.07
CA ASP A 169 -0.52 13.84 9.08
C ASP A 169 0.97 13.49 9.04
N ARG A 170 1.34 12.21 8.87
CA ARG A 170 2.75 11.82 8.67
C ARG A 170 3.34 12.31 7.34
N LEU A 171 2.60 12.25 6.24
CA LEU A 171 3.06 12.72 4.93
C LEU A 171 3.27 14.22 4.93
N VAL A 172 2.30 14.93 5.50
CA VAL A 172 2.32 16.35 5.76
C VAL A 172 3.48 16.66 6.69
N GLU A 173 3.69 16.00 7.83
CA GLU A 173 4.88 16.22 8.68
C GLU A 173 6.21 16.02 7.94
N ARG A 174 6.32 15.01 7.07
CA ARG A 174 7.53 14.76 6.28
C ARG A 174 7.80 15.87 5.26
N GLN A 175 6.79 16.32 4.53
CA GLN A 175 6.89 17.40 3.52
C GLN A 175 6.86 18.81 4.14
N ALA A 176 6.20 18.97 5.29
CA ALA A 176 6.04 20.21 6.04
C ALA A 176 7.27 20.59 6.85
N SER A 177 8.35 19.82 6.79
CA SER A 177 9.65 20.35 7.15
C SER A 177 10.00 21.60 6.32
N GLU A 178 9.37 21.77 5.14
CA GLU A 178 9.51 22.93 4.26
C GLU A 178 8.24 23.80 4.13
N TRP A 179 7.05 23.28 4.46
CA TRP A 179 5.80 24.07 4.47
C TRP A 179 5.59 24.81 5.81
N PRO A 180 4.98 26.01 5.79
CA PRO A 180 4.41 26.60 6.98
C PRO A 180 3.33 25.67 7.56
N GLN A 181 3.36 25.46 8.88
CA GLN A 181 2.41 24.59 9.60
C GLN A 181 0.95 24.89 9.23
N ALA A 182 0.59 26.16 9.06
CA ALA A 182 -0.77 26.56 8.68
C ALA A 182 -1.23 25.99 7.32
N VAL A 183 -0.32 25.84 6.35
CA VAL A 183 -0.64 25.23 5.04
C VAL A 183 -0.81 23.72 5.18
N SER A 184 0.00 23.11 6.04
CA SER A 184 -0.07 21.70 6.40
C SER A 184 -1.40 21.36 7.08
N ASP A 185 -1.79 22.13 8.10
CA ASP A 185 -3.06 21.97 8.82
C ASP A 185 -4.25 22.10 7.86
N LEU A 186 -4.24 23.13 6.99
CA LEU A 186 -5.29 23.33 5.99
C LEU A 186 -5.38 22.19 4.97
N ALA A 187 -4.24 21.65 4.52
CA ALA A 187 -4.23 20.51 3.60
C ALA A 187 -4.84 19.26 4.25
N SER A 188 -4.44 18.94 5.50
CA SER A 188 -5.02 17.82 6.26
C SER A 188 -6.54 17.97 6.43
N GLU A 189 -7.01 19.16 6.79
CA GLU A 189 -8.45 19.43 6.96
C GLU A 189 -9.23 19.29 5.64
N VAL A 190 -8.69 19.78 4.51
CA VAL A 190 -9.33 19.63 3.19
C VAL A 190 -9.45 18.17 2.80
N LEU A 191 -8.42 17.36 3.04
CA LEU A 191 -8.43 15.94 2.70
C LEU A 191 -9.42 15.15 3.55
N ALA A 192 -9.51 15.45 4.86
CA ALA A 192 -10.50 14.84 5.74
C ALA A 192 -11.94 15.15 5.31
N GLU A 193 -12.21 16.38 4.85
CA GLU A 193 -13.52 16.76 4.34
C GLU A 193 -13.86 16.08 3.00
N ILE A 194 -12.87 15.83 2.13
CA ILE A 194 -13.04 15.03 0.91
C ILE A 194 -13.40 13.59 1.28
N GLU A 195 -12.65 12.98 2.20
CA GLU A 195 -12.88 11.60 2.67
C GLU A 195 -14.30 11.45 3.25
N GLY A 196 -14.81 12.46 3.95
CA GLY A 196 -16.17 12.46 4.48
C GLY A 196 -17.31 12.44 3.44
N LEU A 197 -17.01 12.59 2.14
CA LEU A 197 -18.04 12.65 1.09
C LEU A 197 -18.48 11.28 0.57
N ALA A 198 -17.63 10.26 0.63
CA ALA A 198 -17.95 8.91 0.15
C ALA A 198 -17.07 7.86 0.85
N ASP A 199 -17.36 6.59 0.60
CA ASP A 199 -16.49 5.50 1.01
C ASP A 199 -15.38 5.34 -0.04
N PHE A 200 -14.20 5.88 0.26
CA PHE A 200 -13.05 5.86 -0.64
C PHE A 200 -11.98 4.84 -0.20
N ASP A 201 -11.48 4.06 -1.16
CA ASP A 201 -10.15 3.47 -1.11
C ASP A 201 -9.11 4.53 -1.50
N HIS A 202 -7.85 4.36 -1.10
CA HIS A 202 -6.81 5.36 -1.33
C HIS A 202 -5.54 4.74 -1.88
N ARG A 203 -4.90 5.45 -2.81
CA ARG A 203 -3.57 5.11 -3.33
C ARG A 203 -2.64 6.29 -3.18
N VAL A 204 -1.49 6.07 -2.54
CA VAL A 204 -0.43 7.08 -2.42
C VAL A 204 0.65 6.77 -3.44
N VAL A 205 0.97 7.73 -4.30
CA VAL A 205 2.01 7.61 -5.32
C VAL A 205 3.10 8.64 -5.04
N HIS A 206 4.34 8.18 -4.92
CA HIS A 206 5.51 9.04 -4.77
C HIS A 206 6.23 9.18 -6.10
N ALA A 207 6.48 10.42 -6.51
CA ALA A 207 7.39 10.78 -7.60
C ALA A 207 8.37 11.84 -7.08
N ASP A 208 9.53 11.98 -7.72
CA ASP A 208 10.72 12.70 -7.21
C ASP A 208 10.43 13.93 -6.32
N GLU A 209 9.62 14.88 -6.79
CA GLU A 209 9.31 16.14 -6.08
C GLU A 209 7.83 16.25 -5.66
N THR A 210 7.04 15.17 -5.78
CA THR A 210 5.59 15.21 -5.58
C THR A 210 5.05 13.94 -4.93
N THR A 211 4.08 14.10 -4.04
CA THR A 211 3.27 13.00 -3.51
C THR A 211 1.83 13.19 -3.94
N ASP A 212 1.28 12.20 -4.64
CA ASP A 212 -0.14 12.17 -5.02
C ASP A 212 -0.91 11.24 -4.08
N VAL A 213 -2.07 11.70 -3.63
CA VAL A 213 -3.07 10.96 -2.86
C VAL A 213 -4.31 10.83 -3.75
N ASP A 214 -4.51 9.64 -4.28
CA ASP A 214 -5.63 9.29 -5.15
C ASP A 214 -6.78 8.72 -4.31
N PHE A 215 -7.98 9.30 -4.45
CA PHE A 215 -9.22 8.82 -3.86
C PHE A 215 -10.00 7.99 -4.89
N LEU A 216 -10.13 6.70 -4.61
CA LEU A 216 -10.75 5.66 -5.43
C LEU A 216 -12.05 5.24 -4.75
N PHE A 217 -13.11 4.86 -5.46
CA PHE A 217 -14.29 4.32 -4.76
C PHE A 217 -13.98 2.97 -4.11
N ALA A 218 -14.41 2.80 -2.85
CA ALA A 218 -14.20 1.56 -2.14
C ALA A 218 -14.81 0.36 -2.89
N ARG A 219 -14.01 -0.69 -3.13
CA ARG A 219 -14.50 -1.95 -3.72
C ARG A 219 -15.50 -2.60 -2.75
N GLY A 220 -16.80 -2.44 -3.01
CA GLY A 220 -17.88 -3.15 -2.31
C GLY A 220 -19.03 -2.31 -1.76
N ALA A 221 -19.01 -0.98 -1.92
CA ALA A 221 -20.15 -0.13 -1.56
C ALA A 221 -21.41 -0.40 -2.43
N ASP A 222 -21.22 -0.98 -3.62
CA ASP A 222 -22.28 -1.45 -4.50
C ASP A 222 -21.77 -2.68 -5.30
N PRO A 223 -22.38 -3.86 -5.15
CA PRO A 223 -21.94 -5.08 -5.84
C PRO A 223 -22.16 -5.05 -7.37
N ASP A 224 -22.99 -4.14 -7.87
CA ASP A 224 -23.17 -3.92 -9.32
C ASP A 224 -22.13 -2.93 -9.88
N ARG A 225 -21.33 -2.28 -9.03
CA ARG A 225 -20.25 -1.38 -9.41
C ARG A 225 -18.92 -2.10 -9.34
N GLN A 226 -18.24 -2.25 -10.49
CA GLN A 226 -16.82 -2.56 -10.48
C GLN A 226 -16.13 -1.40 -9.75
N GLY A 227 -15.57 -1.66 -8.55
CA GLY A 227 -14.81 -0.62 -7.84
C GLY A 227 -13.73 -0.09 -8.77
N GLY A 228 -13.82 1.20 -9.08
CA GLY A 228 -13.00 1.85 -10.08
C GLY A 228 -11.54 1.92 -9.62
N THR A 229 -10.64 1.54 -10.51
CA THR A 229 -9.19 1.72 -10.34
C THR A 229 -8.75 3.16 -10.59
N ASP A 230 -9.68 3.97 -11.08
CA ASP A 230 -9.44 5.34 -11.52
C ASP A 230 -9.82 6.33 -10.41
N PRO A 231 -8.93 7.28 -10.05
CA PRO A 231 -9.21 8.22 -8.99
C PRO A 231 -10.33 9.17 -9.40
N VAL A 232 -11.25 9.42 -8.47
CA VAL A 232 -12.27 10.48 -8.61
C VAL A 232 -11.67 11.83 -8.23
N VAL A 233 -10.78 11.80 -7.24
CA VAL A 233 -10.06 12.96 -6.72
C VAL A 233 -8.58 12.60 -6.61
N ARG A 234 -7.71 13.54 -6.96
CA ARG A 234 -6.27 13.44 -6.72
C ARG A 234 -5.82 14.67 -5.97
N ALA A 235 -5.23 14.49 -4.81
CA ALA A 235 -4.56 15.56 -4.09
C ALA A 235 -3.04 15.44 -4.28
N ARG A 236 -2.41 16.49 -4.79
CA ARG A 236 -0.98 16.54 -5.04
C ARG A 236 -0.32 17.46 -4.03
N LEU A 237 0.69 16.93 -3.35
CA LEU A 237 1.59 17.66 -2.47
C LEU A 237 2.93 17.82 -3.18
N THR A 238 3.44 19.03 -3.26
CA THR A 238 4.80 19.35 -3.75
C THR A 238 5.59 20.06 -2.65
N GLU A 239 6.85 20.41 -2.88
CA GLU A 239 7.62 21.22 -1.92
C GLU A 239 6.99 22.59 -1.62
N THR A 240 6.14 23.12 -2.51
CA THR A 240 5.64 24.50 -2.41
C THR A 240 4.13 24.65 -2.53
N GLU A 241 3.41 23.57 -2.87
CA GLU A 241 1.99 23.64 -3.19
C GLU A 241 1.19 22.39 -2.81
N PHE A 242 -0.04 22.62 -2.35
CA PHE A 242 -1.09 21.63 -2.23
C PHE A 242 -2.12 21.87 -3.33
N ARG A 243 -2.38 20.88 -4.18
CA ARG A 243 -3.37 20.99 -5.27
C ARG A 243 -4.39 19.88 -5.18
N VAL A 244 -5.66 20.20 -5.39
CA VAL A 244 -6.72 19.19 -5.51
C VAL A 244 -7.20 19.18 -6.96
N TYR A 245 -7.24 17.98 -7.51
CA TYR A 245 -7.74 17.69 -8.84
C TYR A 245 -8.97 16.80 -8.75
N VAL A 246 -9.92 17.02 -9.65
CA VAL A 246 -11.15 16.24 -9.73
C VAL A 246 -11.27 15.71 -11.16
N ALA A 247 -11.58 14.41 -11.29
CA ALA A 247 -11.77 13.81 -12.58
C ALA A 247 -13.13 14.23 -13.18
N ASP A 248 -13.13 14.59 -14.47
CA ASP A 248 -14.35 14.93 -15.21
C ASP A 248 -15.06 13.66 -15.74
N ALA A 249 -15.96 13.84 -16.70
CA ALA A 249 -16.72 12.74 -17.28
C ALA A 249 -15.90 11.88 -18.26
N ASP A 250 -14.76 12.41 -18.74
CA ASP A 250 -13.86 11.79 -19.70
C ASP A 250 -12.53 11.36 -19.02
N ASP A 251 -12.56 11.17 -17.70
CA ASP A 251 -11.40 10.81 -16.86
C ASP A 251 -10.23 11.82 -16.89
N GLN A 252 -10.48 13.07 -17.30
CA GLN A 252 -9.48 14.13 -17.26
C GLN A 252 -9.50 14.86 -15.91
N PHE A 253 -8.32 15.05 -15.32
CA PHE A 253 -8.19 15.75 -14.05
C PHE A 253 -8.15 17.27 -14.22
N GLU A 254 -9.12 17.96 -13.65
CA GLU A 254 -9.15 19.42 -13.55
C GLU A 254 -8.70 19.87 -12.15
N CYS A 255 -7.78 20.85 -12.09
CA CYS A 255 -7.33 21.43 -10.83
C CYS A 255 -8.40 22.37 -10.26
N VAL A 256 -9.02 22.00 -9.13
CA VAL A 256 -10.10 22.78 -8.52
C VAL A 256 -9.60 23.74 -7.44
N THR A 257 -8.48 23.43 -6.79
CA THR A 257 -7.81 24.37 -5.89
C THR A 257 -6.30 24.20 -5.90
N ALA A 258 -5.60 25.27 -5.55
CA ALA A 258 -4.16 25.28 -5.34
C ALA A 258 -3.81 26.22 -4.17
N LEU A 259 -3.27 25.65 -3.10
CA LEU A 259 -2.65 26.38 -1.99
C LEU A 259 -1.15 26.44 -2.27
N SER A 260 -0.56 27.63 -2.13
CA SER A 260 0.88 27.82 -2.31
C SER A 260 1.47 28.47 -1.07
N VAL A 261 2.64 27.98 -0.68
CA VAL A 261 3.44 28.49 0.45
C VAL A 261 3.85 29.95 0.27
N ILE A 262 3.86 30.48 -0.96
CA ILE A 262 4.38 31.82 -1.31
C ILE A 262 3.30 32.92 -1.20
N ARG A 263 2.08 32.62 -0.73
CA ARG A 263 1.00 33.62 -0.67
C ARG A 263 1.10 34.53 0.56
N ASP A 264 1.09 35.85 0.33
CA ASP A 264 1.02 36.90 1.36
C ASP A 264 -0.29 36.90 2.18
N ARG A 265 -1.28 36.09 1.80
CA ARG A 265 -2.56 35.96 2.49
C ARG A 265 -3.04 34.51 2.44
N GLU A 266 -3.01 33.85 3.59
CA GLU A 266 -3.51 32.48 3.75
C GLU A 266 -5.05 32.47 3.57
N PRO A 267 -5.59 31.66 2.64
CA PRO A 267 -7.03 31.46 2.54
C PRO A 267 -7.54 30.71 3.77
N THR A 268 -8.72 31.07 4.28
CA THR A 268 -9.37 30.34 5.37
C THR A 268 -9.87 28.97 4.91
N LEU A 269 -9.87 27.96 5.77
CA LEU A 269 -10.44 26.64 5.48
C LEU A 269 -11.81 26.72 4.79
N GLU A 270 -12.74 27.52 5.33
CA GLU A 270 -14.09 27.70 4.78
C GLU A 270 -14.09 28.13 3.31
N ALA A 271 -13.15 29.01 2.93
CA ALA A 271 -13.04 29.49 1.55
C ALA A 271 -12.48 28.41 0.62
N ILE A 272 -11.51 27.62 1.10
CA ILE A 272 -10.92 26.51 0.34
C ILE A 272 -11.98 25.41 0.14
N LEU A 273 -12.69 25.02 1.21
CA LEU A 273 -13.74 24.02 1.13
C LEU A 273 -14.90 24.46 0.22
N ALA A 274 -15.23 25.75 0.20
CA ALA A 274 -16.24 26.28 -0.72
C ALA A 274 -15.83 26.15 -2.20
N GLU A 275 -14.53 26.15 -2.51
CA GLU A 275 -14.00 25.89 -3.85
C GLU A 275 -13.90 24.39 -4.16
N VAL A 276 -13.47 23.58 -3.19
CA VAL A 276 -13.14 22.15 -3.38
C VAL A 276 -14.37 21.24 -3.31
N LEU A 277 -15.24 21.40 -2.31
CA LEU A 277 -16.30 20.42 -2.05
C LEU A 277 -17.36 20.34 -3.15
N PRO A 278 -17.81 21.45 -3.78
CA PRO A 278 -18.80 21.35 -4.86
C PRO A 278 -18.35 20.49 -6.06
N PRO A 279 -17.18 20.72 -6.68
CA PRO A 279 -16.75 19.89 -7.81
C PRO A 279 -16.46 18.44 -7.38
N VAL A 280 -15.91 18.21 -6.18
CA VAL A 280 -15.71 16.86 -5.66
C VAL A 280 -17.03 16.13 -5.50
N ARG A 281 -18.04 16.76 -4.88
CA ARG A 281 -19.40 16.18 -4.76
C ARG A 281 -20.00 15.86 -6.12
N SER A 282 -19.89 16.76 -7.09
CA SER A 282 -20.37 16.51 -8.45
C SER A 282 -19.63 15.37 -9.15
N ALA A 283 -18.34 15.16 -8.89
CA ALA A 283 -17.61 14.00 -9.42
C ALA A 283 -18.01 12.71 -8.70
N VAL A 284 -18.19 12.76 -7.39
CA VAL A 284 -18.69 11.65 -6.59
C VAL A 284 -20.09 11.24 -7.05
N GLU A 285 -21.01 12.18 -7.25
CA GLU A 285 -22.38 11.90 -7.72
C GLU A 285 -22.43 11.37 -9.16
N ARG A 286 -21.50 11.78 -10.02
CA ARG A 286 -21.43 11.29 -11.41
C ARG A 286 -20.92 9.87 -11.52
N ARG A 287 -19.99 9.49 -10.63
CA ARG A 287 -19.28 8.21 -10.67
C ARG A 287 -19.79 7.20 -9.63
N GLY A 288 -20.49 7.66 -8.59
CA GLY A 288 -21.22 6.86 -7.62
C GLY A 288 -22.64 6.64 -8.09
#